data_AF-U9UEG2-F1
#
_entry.id   AF-U9UEG2-F1
#
_cell.length_a   1.000
_cell.length_b   1.000
_cell.length_c   1.000
_cell.angle_alpha   90.00
_cell.angle_beta   90.00
_cell.angle_gamma   90.00
#
_symmetry.space_group_name_H-M   'P 1'
#
loop_
_entity.id
_entity.type
_entity.pdbx_description
1 polymer ?
#
loop_
_entity_poly.entity_id
_entity_poly.type
_entity_poly.pdbx_seq_one_letter_code
_entity_poly.pdbx_strand_id
1 'polypeptide(L)'
;MTDFLKYSSLIISTTIKHYLNGPPRPSWDLKSHLSFAKFAFLADNTKTIEQFQSISLPSPAKAGVIINEFKINNDYRNEAQVHLDKILKPYEHVLDPEWKNFKEDDGIFAEWVQVSNDEWEKNEVRKTILYLHGGGYYFLSKESYRPITSSLAKLANARVLGKFNLLEEMKFLSIFNVLPKLKFFFYSNQLSACTSKSISCRIT
;
A
#
# COMPACT_ATOMS: atom_id res chain seq x y z
N MET A 1 -10.23 -24.97 16.94
CA MET A 1 -11.35 -24.65 17.87
C MET A 1 -11.04 -23.43 18.73
N THR A 2 -9.82 -23.32 19.26
CA THR A 2 -9.30 -22.18 20.04
C THR A 2 -9.32 -20.84 19.29
N ASP A 3 -8.94 -20.81 18.01
CA ASP A 3 -8.86 -19.54 17.27
C ASP A 3 -10.23 -18.97 16.91
N PHE A 4 -11.23 -19.83 16.70
CA PHE A 4 -12.62 -19.42 16.49
C PHE A 4 -13.19 -18.74 17.75
N LEU A 5 -12.92 -19.28 18.93
CA LEU A 5 -13.34 -18.71 20.21
C LEU A 5 -12.62 -17.38 20.51
N LYS A 6 -11.33 -17.27 20.18
CA LYS A 6 -10.57 -16.02 20.32
C LYS A 6 -11.11 -14.95 19.39
N TYR A 7 -11.41 -15.31 18.14
CA TYR A 7 -11.92 -14.38 17.14
C TYR A 7 -13.35 -13.90 17.46
N SER A 8 -14.24 -14.80 17.92
CA SER A 8 -15.58 -14.40 18.36
C SER A 8 -15.52 -13.49 19.59
N SER A 9 -14.67 -13.80 20.57
CA SER A 9 -14.41 -12.97 21.74
C SER A 9 -13.91 -11.56 21.35
N LEU A 10 -13.00 -11.47 20.37
CA LEU A 10 -12.51 -10.21 19.84
C LEU A 10 -13.62 -9.34 19.24
N ILE A 11 -14.48 -9.92 18.40
CA ILE A 11 -15.60 -9.19 17.77
C ILE A 11 -16.56 -8.66 18.83
N ILE A 12 -16.94 -9.51 19.80
CA ILE A 12 -17.88 -9.15 20.86
C ILE A 12 -17.28 -8.04 21.74
N SER A 13 -16.04 -8.23 22.22
CA SER A 13 -15.36 -7.24 23.06
C SER A 13 -15.18 -5.89 22.35
N THR A 14 -14.79 -5.90 21.08
CA THR A 14 -14.61 -4.67 20.29
C THR A 14 -15.92 -3.93 20.08
N THR A 15 -17.01 -4.66 19.83
CA THR A 15 -18.35 -4.08 19.68
C THR A 15 -18.81 -3.42 20.97
N ILE A 16 -18.67 -4.11 22.11
CA ILE A 16 -19.03 -3.56 23.42
C ILE A 16 -18.21 -2.29 23.71
N LYS A 17 -16.89 -2.34 23.52
CA LYS A 17 -16.00 -1.17 23.72
C LYS A 17 -16.39 0.01 22.84
N HIS A 18 -16.75 -0.24 21.58
CA HIS A 18 -17.16 0.82 20.65
C HIS A 18 -18.36 1.62 21.16
N TYR A 19 -19.35 0.95 21.74
CA TYR A 19 -20.56 1.62 22.21
C TYR A 19 -20.43 2.19 23.63
N LEU A 20 -19.66 1.54 24.51
CA LEU A 20 -19.47 2.01 25.88
C LEU A 20 -18.46 3.16 25.98
N ASN A 21 -17.32 3.04 25.30
CA ASN A 21 -16.22 4.00 25.40
C ASN A 21 -16.17 4.96 24.21
N GLY A 22 -17.03 4.75 23.22
CA GLY A 22 -16.96 5.41 21.93
C GLY A 22 -15.92 4.78 20.99
N PRO A 23 -15.89 5.24 19.72
CA PRO A 23 -14.91 4.76 18.76
C PRO A 23 -13.50 5.27 19.09
N PRO A 24 -12.42 4.51 18.76
CA PRO A 24 -11.03 4.96 18.95
C PRO A 24 -10.71 6.27 18.24
N ARG A 25 -11.46 6.60 17.18
CA ARG A 25 -11.47 7.91 16.52
C ARG A 25 -12.89 8.33 16.26
N PRO A 26 -13.26 9.61 16.44
CA PRO A 26 -14.63 10.07 16.21
C PRO A 26 -15.20 9.75 14.82
N SER A 27 -14.35 9.62 13.79
CA SER A 27 -14.74 9.29 12.42
C SER A 27 -14.91 7.79 12.14
N TRP A 28 -14.58 6.91 13.09
CA TRP A 28 -14.66 5.46 12.88
C TRP A 28 -16.06 4.95 13.19
N ASP A 29 -16.71 4.39 12.17
CA ASP A 29 -17.88 3.55 12.36
C ASP A 29 -17.50 2.19 12.96
N LEU A 30 -18.50 1.42 13.41
CA LEU A 30 -18.28 0.09 13.98
C LEU A 30 -17.52 -0.84 13.01
N LYS A 31 -17.80 -0.73 11.70
CA LYS A 31 -17.14 -1.52 10.66
C LYS A 31 -15.64 -1.24 10.61
N SER A 32 -15.25 0.03 10.71
CA SER A 32 -13.84 0.45 10.73
C SER A 32 -13.15 -0.03 12.00
N HIS A 33 -13.81 0.12 13.15
CA HIS A 33 -13.26 -0.35 14.43
C HIS A 33 -13.05 -1.87 14.44
N LEU A 34 -14.03 -2.64 13.96
CA LEU A 34 -13.92 -4.10 13.84
C LEU A 34 -12.85 -4.51 12.83
N SER A 35 -12.77 -3.84 11.68
CA SER A 35 -11.73 -4.08 10.68
C SER A 35 -10.34 -3.89 11.28
N PHE A 36 -10.13 -2.83 12.06
CA PHE A 36 -8.86 -2.55 12.71
C PHE A 36 -8.54 -3.54 13.84
N ALA A 37 -9.52 -3.92 14.66
CA ALA A 37 -9.31 -4.90 15.73
C ALA A 37 -8.93 -6.28 15.16
N LYS A 38 -9.60 -6.71 14.09
CA LYS A 38 -9.23 -7.92 13.35
C LYS A 38 -7.83 -7.80 12.78
N PHE A 39 -7.51 -6.64 12.19
CA PHE A 39 -6.19 -6.37 11.67
C PHE A 39 -5.11 -6.53 12.76
N ALA A 40 -5.28 -5.88 13.92
CA ALA A 40 -4.33 -5.95 15.02
C ALA A 40 -4.21 -7.37 15.61
N PHE A 41 -5.30 -8.14 15.63
CA PHE A 41 -5.29 -9.53 16.09
C PHE A 41 -4.56 -10.48 15.13
N LEU A 42 -4.67 -10.24 13.82
CA LEU A 42 -4.00 -11.03 12.79
C LEU A 42 -2.53 -10.65 12.61
N ALA A 43 -2.15 -9.43 12.98
CA ALA A 43 -0.76 -8.95 13.00
C ALA A 43 0.04 -9.65 14.12
N ASP A 44 0.32 -10.93 13.93
CA ASP A 44 1.25 -11.74 14.69
C ASP A 44 2.70 -11.28 14.46
N ASN A 45 3.35 -10.75 15.50
CA ASN A 45 4.73 -10.26 15.43
C ASN A 45 5.77 -11.36 15.18
N THR A 46 5.37 -12.63 15.10
CA THR A 46 6.29 -13.75 14.82
C THR A 46 6.54 -14.01 13.34
N LYS A 47 5.74 -13.44 12.44
CA LYS A 47 5.84 -13.65 10.99
C LYS A 47 6.58 -12.50 10.29
N THR A 48 7.34 -12.82 9.26
CA THR A 48 7.98 -11.80 8.41
C THR A 48 6.94 -11.08 7.56
N ILE A 49 7.31 -9.92 6.99
CA ILE A 49 6.41 -9.16 6.11
C ILE A 49 6.02 -9.98 4.88
N GLU A 50 6.95 -10.72 4.30
CA GLU A 50 6.73 -11.55 3.13
C GLU A 50 5.72 -12.67 3.43
N GLN A 51 5.79 -13.23 4.63
CA GLN A 51 4.81 -14.20 5.13
C GLN A 51 3.42 -13.57 5.32
N PHE A 52 3.32 -12.31 5.71
CA PHE A 52 2.04 -11.60 5.78
C PHE A 52 1.48 -11.25 4.40
N GLN A 53 2.33 -10.80 3.50
CA GLN A 53 1.92 -10.42 2.15
C GLN A 53 1.49 -11.64 1.35
N SER A 54 2.15 -12.79 1.51
CA SER A 54 1.76 -14.05 0.85
C SER A 54 0.41 -14.62 1.32
N ILE A 55 -0.09 -14.21 2.51
CA ILE A 55 -1.44 -14.58 2.98
C ILE A 55 -2.52 -13.71 2.31
N SER A 56 -2.14 -12.62 1.64
CA SER A 56 -3.08 -11.72 0.98
C SER A 56 -3.78 -12.45 -0.16
N LEU A 57 -5.11 -12.54 -0.07
CA LEU A 57 -5.89 -13.20 -1.10
C LEU A 57 -5.87 -12.34 -2.37
N PRO A 58 -5.45 -12.88 -3.52
CA PRO A 58 -5.53 -12.18 -4.78
C PRO A 58 -7.00 -11.99 -5.15
N SER A 59 -7.33 -10.84 -5.72
CA SER A 59 -8.66 -10.56 -6.24
C SER A 59 -8.60 -10.43 -7.76
N PRO A 60 -9.55 -11.01 -8.51
CA PRO A 60 -9.54 -10.91 -9.96
C PRO A 60 -9.74 -9.46 -10.41
N ALA A 61 -9.11 -9.10 -11.53
CA ALA A 61 -9.41 -7.84 -12.22
C ALA A 61 -10.87 -7.84 -12.70
N LYS A 62 -11.45 -6.65 -12.89
CA LYS A 62 -12.81 -6.54 -13.43
C LYS A 62 -12.83 -6.96 -14.90
N ALA A 63 -13.95 -7.52 -15.37
CA ALA A 63 -14.11 -7.93 -16.76
C ALA A 63 -13.75 -6.82 -17.78
N GLY A 64 -13.10 -7.18 -18.88
CA GLY A 64 -12.63 -6.22 -19.90
C GLY A 64 -11.44 -5.38 -19.47
N VAL A 65 -10.67 -5.84 -18.48
CA VAL A 65 -9.39 -5.24 -18.06
C VAL A 65 -8.27 -6.24 -18.31
N ILE A 66 -7.18 -5.76 -18.88
CA ILE A 66 -5.95 -6.49 -19.14
C ILE A 66 -4.94 -6.10 -18.07
N ILE A 67 -4.27 -7.11 -17.51
CA ILE A 67 -3.17 -6.95 -16.56
C ILE A 67 -1.88 -7.38 -17.24
N ASN A 68 -0.92 -6.46 -17.33
CA ASN A 68 0.42 -6.75 -17.85
C ASN A 68 1.44 -6.57 -16.74
N GLU A 69 1.95 -7.66 -16.21
CA GLU A 69 2.98 -7.65 -15.17
C GLU A 69 4.37 -7.48 -15.79
N PHE A 70 5.22 -6.72 -15.11
CA PHE A 70 6.61 -6.52 -15.52
C PHE A 70 7.49 -6.18 -14.31
N LYS A 71 8.79 -6.26 -14.52
CA LYS A 71 9.81 -5.93 -13.52
C LYS A 71 10.56 -4.67 -13.96
N ILE A 72 10.58 -3.65 -13.12
CA ILE A 72 11.35 -2.42 -13.35
C ILE A 72 12.79 -2.67 -12.89
N ASN A 73 13.76 -2.32 -13.73
CA ASN A 73 15.19 -2.42 -13.40
C ASN A 73 15.57 -1.48 -12.24
N ASN A 74 16.58 -1.89 -11.48
CA ASN A 74 17.21 -1.12 -10.42
C ASN A 74 17.93 0.15 -10.90
N ASP A 75 18.16 0.35 -12.19
CA ASP A 75 18.74 1.58 -12.75
C ASP A 75 18.06 2.83 -12.16
N TYR A 76 16.73 2.87 -12.18
CA TYR A 76 15.95 3.98 -11.62
C TYR A 76 16.06 4.11 -10.11
N ARG A 77 16.31 3.01 -9.39
CA ARG A 77 16.54 3.04 -7.94
C ARG A 77 17.91 3.59 -7.60
N ASN A 78 18.93 3.19 -8.36
CA ASN A 78 20.29 3.72 -8.22
C ASN A 78 20.30 5.23 -8.48
N GLU A 79 19.57 5.69 -9.50
CA GLU A 79 19.38 7.13 -9.75
C GLU A 79 18.66 7.83 -8.57
N ALA A 80 17.55 7.25 -8.09
CA ALA A 80 16.81 7.81 -6.96
C ALA A 80 17.61 7.84 -5.65
N GLN A 81 18.50 6.88 -5.43
CA GLN A 81 19.35 6.79 -4.24
C GLN A 81 20.22 8.03 -4.06
N VAL A 82 20.76 8.61 -5.14
CA VAL A 82 21.55 9.84 -5.09
C VAL A 82 20.77 11.01 -4.49
N HIS A 83 19.45 11.06 -4.73
CA HIS A 83 18.57 12.07 -4.16
C HIS A 83 18.18 11.73 -2.71
N LEU A 84 17.89 10.46 -2.44
CA LEU A 84 17.54 9.98 -1.10
C LEU A 84 18.69 10.16 -0.11
N ASP A 85 19.93 9.88 -0.51
CA ASP A 85 21.12 10.06 0.33
C ASP A 85 21.23 11.49 0.87
N LYS A 86 20.91 12.50 0.05
CA LYS A 86 20.93 13.91 0.46
C LYS A 86 19.88 14.20 1.53
N ILE A 87 18.68 13.65 1.36
CA ILE A 87 17.53 13.86 2.27
C ILE A 87 17.74 13.09 3.58
N LEU A 88 18.29 11.89 3.48
CA LEU A 88 18.41 10.93 4.57
C LEU A 88 19.70 11.09 5.38
N LYS A 89 20.68 11.84 4.88
CA LYS A 89 21.97 12.12 5.55
C LYS A 89 21.86 12.46 7.06
N PRO A 90 20.91 13.29 7.52
CA PRO A 90 20.78 13.57 8.96
C PRO A 90 20.37 12.36 9.81
N TYR A 91 19.76 11.36 9.19
CA TYR A 91 19.22 10.16 9.83
C TYR A 91 20.14 8.95 9.67
N GLU A 92 21.28 9.05 8.97
CA GLU A 92 22.15 7.91 8.65
C GLU A 92 22.45 7.01 9.87
N HIS A 93 22.63 7.61 11.06
CA HIS A 93 22.88 6.89 12.32
C HIS A 93 21.75 5.95 12.79
N VAL A 94 20.54 6.08 12.27
CA VAL A 94 19.38 5.20 12.57
C VAL A 94 18.92 4.38 11.37
N LEU A 95 19.55 4.56 10.21
CA LEU A 95 19.21 3.83 9.00
C LEU A 95 19.96 2.51 8.95
N ASP A 96 19.28 1.48 8.47
CA ASP A 96 19.93 0.21 8.17
C ASP A 96 20.73 0.35 6.86
N PRO A 97 22.06 0.17 6.84
CA PRO A 97 22.86 0.33 5.61
C PRO A 97 22.40 -0.56 4.46
N GLU A 98 21.63 -1.62 4.72
CA GLU A 98 21.06 -2.48 3.70
C GLU A 98 20.11 -1.76 2.72
N TRP A 99 19.56 -0.58 3.04
CA TRP A 99 18.66 0.15 2.12
C TRP A 99 19.37 0.62 0.83
N LYS A 100 20.70 0.66 0.83
CA LYS A 100 21.56 1.05 -0.31
C LYS A 100 22.01 -0.13 -1.18
N ASN A 101 21.80 -1.36 -0.70
CA ASN A 101 22.34 -2.56 -1.32
C ASN A 101 21.24 -3.31 -2.07
N PHE A 102 20.94 -2.88 -3.29
CA PHE A 102 20.03 -3.61 -4.19
C PHE A 102 20.78 -4.81 -4.80
N LYS A 103 20.23 -6.03 -4.70
CA LYS A 103 20.76 -7.15 -5.48
C LYS A 103 20.37 -6.95 -6.94
N GLU A 104 21.16 -7.47 -7.88
CA GLU A 104 20.89 -7.36 -9.33
C GLU A 104 19.47 -7.85 -9.70
N ASP A 105 18.95 -8.83 -8.95
CA ASP A 105 17.61 -9.38 -9.14
C ASP A 105 16.49 -8.71 -8.31
N ASP A 106 16.74 -7.64 -7.56
CA ASP A 106 15.75 -7.00 -6.66
C ASP A 106 14.86 -5.92 -7.32
N GLY A 107 14.59 -6.05 -8.63
CA GLY A 107 13.77 -5.09 -9.38
C GLY A 107 12.33 -4.96 -8.86
N ILE A 108 11.66 -3.86 -9.22
CA ILE A 108 10.30 -3.55 -8.74
C ILE A 108 9.28 -4.36 -9.55
N PHE A 109 8.53 -5.24 -8.90
CA PHE A 109 7.38 -5.87 -9.56
C PHE A 109 6.23 -4.86 -9.67
N ALA A 110 5.79 -4.62 -10.91
CA ALA A 110 4.69 -3.71 -11.20
C ALA A 110 3.70 -4.38 -12.17
N GLU A 111 2.53 -3.77 -12.31
CA GLU A 111 1.55 -4.16 -13.31
C GLU A 111 0.93 -2.94 -13.98
N TRP A 112 0.72 -3.04 -15.28
CA TRP A 112 -0.19 -2.16 -15.99
C TRP A 112 -1.59 -2.74 -15.95
N VAL A 113 -2.55 -1.94 -15.50
CA VAL A 113 -3.98 -2.24 -15.51
C VAL A 113 -4.64 -1.34 -16.54
N GLN A 114 -5.16 -1.95 -17.59
CA GLN A 114 -5.68 -1.24 -18.76
C GLN A 114 -7.05 -1.81 -19.17
N VAL A 115 -7.94 -0.97 -19.67
CA VAL A 115 -9.21 -1.43 -20.26
C VAL A 115 -8.94 -1.98 -21.67
N SER A 116 -9.48 -3.16 -21.99
CA SER A 116 -9.32 -3.74 -23.33
C SER A 116 -9.90 -2.81 -24.39
N ASN A 117 -9.19 -2.63 -25.51
CA ASN A 117 -9.63 -1.82 -26.64
C ASN A 117 -10.01 -0.36 -26.27
N ASP A 118 -9.35 0.20 -25.26
CA ASP A 118 -9.60 1.57 -24.77
C ASP A 118 -9.07 2.69 -25.68
N GLU A 119 -8.53 2.32 -26.84
CA GLU A 119 -7.89 3.21 -27.82
C GLU A 119 -6.86 4.17 -27.18
N TRP A 120 -6.30 3.81 -26.01
CA TRP A 120 -5.44 4.71 -25.25
C TRP A 120 -4.24 5.21 -26.06
N GLU A 121 -3.69 4.36 -26.93
CA GLU A 121 -2.60 4.74 -27.84
C GLU A 121 -3.01 5.78 -28.89
N LYS A 122 -4.30 5.86 -29.25
CA LYS A 122 -4.82 6.80 -30.25
C LYS A 122 -5.25 8.14 -29.63
N ASN A 123 -5.37 8.21 -28.30
CA ASN A 123 -5.79 9.42 -27.62
C ASN A 123 -4.69 10.49 -27.65
N GLU A 124 -5.07 11.73 -27.99
CA GLU A 124 -4.18 12.89 -27.94
C GLU A 124 -3.64 13.13 -26.52
N VAL A 125 -4.50 12.90 -25.51
CA VAL A 125 -4.13 13.01 -24.10
C VAL A 125 -4.17 11.64 -23.44
N ARG A 126 -2.97 11.10 -23.20
CA ARG A 126 -2.75 9.82 -22.54
C ARG A 126 -2.70 10.02 -21.02
N LYS A 127 -3.70 9.51 -20.32
CA LYS A 127 -3.79 9.60 -18.85
C LYS A 127 -3.20 8.35 -18.20
N THR A 128 -2.38 8.57 -17.18
CA THR A 128 -1.75 7.52 -16.38
C THR A 128 -1.96 7.80 -14.89
N ILE A 129 -2.25 6.77 -14.12
CA ILE A 129 -2.40 6.82 -12.65
C ILE A 129 -1.34 5.92 -12.04
N LEU A 130 -0.46 6.47 -11.20
CA LEU A 130 0.38 5.68 -10.31
C LEU A 130 -0.44 5.31 -9.06
N TYR A 131 -0.67 4.01 -8.85
CA TYR A 131 -1.41 3.52 -7.70
C TYR A 131 -0.48 2.84 -6.70
N LEU A 132 -0.39 3.43 -5.51
CA LEU A 132 0.33 2.88 -4.36
C LEU A 132 -0.69 2.28 -3.40
N HIS A 133 -0.62 0.97 -3.19
CA HIS A 133 -1.60 0.27 -2.38
C HIS A 133 -1.50 0.61 -0.89
N GLY A 134 -2.62 0.49 -0.18
CA GLY A 134 -2.67 0.57 1.28
C GLY A 134 -2.21 -0.72 1.94
N GLY A 135 -2.50 -0.89 3.24
CA GLY A 135 -2.10 -2.09 3.99
C GLY A 135 -0.88 -1.87 4.91
N GLY A 136 -0.60 -0.61 5.26
CA GLY A 136 0.42 -0.29 6.27
C GLY A 136 1.84 -0.71 5.87
N TYR A 137 2.08 -0.91 4.58
CA TYR A 137 3.33 -1.38 3.98
C TYR A 137 3.67 -2.87 4.23
N TYR A 138 2.99 -3.57 5.14
CA TYR A 138 3.26 -4.99 5.46
C TYR A 138 2.14 -5.95 5.03
N PHE A 139 0.99 -5.46 4.57
CA PHE A 139 -0.19 -6.27 4.23
C PHE A 139 -0.74 -5.94 2.84
N LEU A 140 -1.46 -6.91 2.25
CA LEU A 140 -1.99 -6.87 0.90
C LEU A 140 -0.92 -6.88 -0.18
N SER A 141 -1.38 -7.02 -1.42
CA SER A 141 -0.55 -7.02 -2.62
C SER A 141 -1.26 -6.27 -3.74
N LYS A 142 -0.56 -6.02 -4.85
CA LYS A 142 -1.16 -5.40 -6.05
C LYS A 142 -2.38 -6.21 -6.54
N GLU A 143 -2.33 -7.53 -6.42
CA GLU A 143 -3.38 -8.47 -6.79
C GLU A 143 -4.64 -8.27 -5.94
N SER A 144 -4.51 -8.01 -4.64
CA SER A 144 -5.66 -7.71 -3.78
C SER A 144 -6.37 -6.40 -4.17
N TYR A 145 -5.66 -5.49 -4.84
CA TYR A 145 -6.18 -4.19 -5.26
C TYR A 145 -6.64 -4.12 -6.72
N ARG A 146 -6.51 -5.21 -7.49
CA ARG A 146 -6.98 -5.29 -8.89
C ARG A 146 -8.43 -4.83 -9.11
N PRO A 147 -9.42 -5.11 -8.22
CA PRO A 147 -10.77 -4.57 -8.37
C PRO A 147 -10.84 -3.03 -8.32
N ILE A 148 -10.01 -2.41 -7.48
CA ILE A 148 -9.92 -0.95 -7.31
C ILE A 148 -9.20 -0.35 -8.50
N THR A 149 -8.01 -0.84 -8.84
CA THR A 149 -7.23 -0.33 -9.99
C THR A 149 -7.99 -0.52 -11.32
N SER A 150 -8.72 -1.63 -11.48
CA SER A 150 -9.63 -1.84 -12.61
C SER A 150 -10.74 -0.79 -12.69
N SER A 151 -11.30 -0.40 -11.54
CA SER A 151 -12.34 0.63 -11.49
C SER A 151 -11.77 2.00 -11.82
N LEU A 152 -10.58 2.32 -11.31
CA LEU A 152 -9.87 3.56 -11.62
C LEU A 152 -9.56 3.66 -13.11
N ALA A 153 -9.04 2.58 -13.72
CA ALA A 153 -8.74 2.54 -15.15
C ALA A 153 -9.97 2.87 -16.00
N LYS A 154 -11.12 2.24 -15.69
CA LYS A 154 -12.40 2.48 -16.37
C LYS A 154 -12.94 3.88 -16.17
N LEU A 155 -13.06 4.32 -14.92
CA LEU A 155 -13.71 5.59 -14.57
C LEU A 155 -12.90 6.79 -15.05
N ALA A 156 -11.57 6.70 -15.01
CA ALA A 156 -10.70 7.80 -15.41
C ALA A 156 -10.35 7.78 -16.91
N ASN A 157 -10.69 6.70 -17.63
CA ASN A 157 -10.17 6.39 -18.95
C ASN A 157 -8.64 6.58 -18.99
N ALA A 158 -7.95 5.82 -18.15
CA ALA A 158 -6.52 5.95 -17.89
C ALA A 158 -5.87 4.57 -17.70
N ARG A 159 -4.58 4.47 -18.00
CA ARG A 159 -3.76 3.31 -17.60
C ARG A 159 -3.34 3.46 -16.15
N VAL A 160 -3.47 2.40 -15.37
CA VAL A 160 -3.04 2.41 -13.97
C VAL A 160 -1.76 1.59 -13.84
N LEU A 161 -0.70 2.22 -13.34
CA LEU A 161 0.52 1.55 -12.91
C LEU A 161 0.36 1.14 -11.44
N GLY A 162 0.07 -0.14 -11.20
CA GLY A 162 0.03 -0.72 -9.86
C GLY A 162 1.43 -1.17 -9.45
N LYS A 163 1.94 -0.65 -8.34
CA LYS A 163 3.26 -1.03 -7.81
C LYS A 163 3.14 -1.98 -6.61
N PHE A 164 4.05 -2.94 -6.51
CA PHE A 164 4.24 -3.85 -5.37
C PHE A 164 5.27 -3.30 -4.36
N ASN A 165 5.12 -3.71 -3.10
CA ASN A 165 6.10 -3.66 -2.01
C ASN A 165 6.92 -2.38 -1.83
N LEU A 166 6.31 -1.37 -1.22
CA LEU A 166 7.07 -0.23 -0.68
C LEU A 166 8.04 -0.64 0.45
N LEU A 167 7.84 -1.77 1.14
CA LEU A 167 8.60 -2.11 2.36
C LEU A 167 9.85 -2.97 2.12
N GLU A 168 9.82 -3.84 1.11
CA GLU A 168 11.02 -4.59 0.69
C GLU A 168 12.02 -3.64 0.00
N GLU A 169 11.48 -2.59 -0.66
CA GLU A 169 12.25 -1.55 -1.35
C GLU A 169 12.62 -0.37 -0.46
N MET A 170 11.88 -0.17 0.64
CA MET A 170 12.22 0.77 1.69
C MET A 170 12.32 -0.03 2.99
N LYS A 171 13.49 -0.60 3.26
CA LYS A 171 13.92 -1.06 4.61
C LYS A 171 13.95 0.13 5.59
N PHE A 172 12.77 0.72 5.80
CA PHE A 172 12.45 1.98 6.48
C PHE A 172 11.84 1.67 7.86
N LEU A 173 11.75 0.40 8.23
CA LEU A 173 11.14 -0.03 9.49
C LEU A 173 11.92 0.44 10.72
N SER A 174 13.22 0.71 10.62
CA SER A 174 13.95 1.35 11.73
C SER A 174 13.44 2.80 11.95
N ILE A 175 13.12 3.54 10.89
CA ILE A 175 12.69 4.95 10.96
C ILE A 175 11.29 5.09 11.58
N PHE A 176 10.35 4.17 11.30
CA PHE A 176 9.00 4.23 11.89
C PHE A 176 8.94 3.80 13.36
N ASN A 177 9.96 3.10 13.86
CA ASN A 177 10.13 2.82 15.28
C ASN A 177 10.83 3.97 16.03
N VAL A 178 11.62 4.79 15.34
CA VAL A 178 12.37 5.91 15.93
C VAL A 178 11.62 7.25 15.88
N LEU A 179 10.71 7.46 14.92
CA LEU A 179 9.99 8.75 14.76
C LEU A 179 8.47 8.64 14.96
N PRO A 180 7.95 8.83 16.19
CA PRO A 180 6.50 8.92 16.42
C PRO A 180 5.83 10.07 15.64
N LYS A 181 6.58 11.10 15.25
CA LYS A 181 6.08 12.24 14.48
C LYS A 181 5.82 11.92 12.99
N LEU A 182 6.54 10.99 12.37
CA LEU A 182 6.31 10.60 10.96
C LEU A 182 5.15 9.62 10.80
N LYS A 183 4.89 8.76 11.81
CA LYS A 183 3.68 7.90 11.87
C LYS A 183 2.40 8.73 11.71
N PHE A 184 2.37 9.92 12.29
CA PHE A 184 1.21 10.82 12.25
C PHE A 184 1.03 11.52 10.90
N PHE A 185 2.12 11.79 10.19
CA PHE A 185 2.09 12.56 8.93
C PHE A 185 1.56 11.73 7.75
N PHE A 186 1.87 10.43 7.68
CA PHE A 186 1.37 9.55 6.61
C PHE A 186 -0.03 8.98 6.88
N TYR A 187 -0.35 8.63 8.14
CA TYR A 187 -1.71 8.18 8.50
C TYR A 187 -2.76 9.29 8.33
N SER A 188 -2.41 10.55 8.65
CA SER A 188 -3.34 11.67 8.45
C SER A 188 -3.53 12.01 6.97
N ASN A 189 -2.48 11.92 6.14
CA ASN A 189 -2.59 12.14 4.71
C ASN A 189 -3.34 11.02 3.97
N GLN A 190 -3.24 9.75 4.39
CA GLN A 190 -4.07 8.68 3.80
C GLN A 190 -5.57 8.82 4.16
N LEU A 191 -5.90 9.26 5.39
CA LEU A 191 -7.29 9.54 5.78
C LEU A 191 -7.82 10.84 5.16
N SER A 192 -6.97 11.85 4.97
CA SER A 192 -7.30 13.10 4.27
C SER A 192 -7.49 12.90 2.75
N ALA A 193 -6.69 12.04 2.12
CA ALA A 193 -6.82 11.69 0.71
C ALA A 193 -8.13 10.94 0.38
N CYS A 194 -8.76 10.29 1.37
CA CYS A 194 -10.12 9.77 1.21
C CYS A 194 -11.20 10.85 1.14
N THR A 195 -10.86 12.14 1.33
CA THR A 195 -11.83 13.25 1.25
C THR A 195 -11.47 14.41 0.32
N SER A 196 -10.28 14.53 -0.28
CA SER A 196 -10.11 15.51 -1.37
C SER A 196 -8.91 15.32 -2.30
N LYS A 197 -9.18 15.57 -3.59
CA LYS A 197 -8.31 16.02 -4.69
C LYS A 197 -7.22 15.07 -5.23
N SER A 198 -7.51 14.58 -6.44
CA SER A 198 -6.57 14.23 -7.52
C SER A 198 -5.34 15.14 -7.52
N ILE A 199 -4.17 14.57 -7.23
CA ILE A 199 -2.88 15.22 -7.47
C ILE A 199 -2.41 14.75 -8.85
N SER A 200 -2.55 15.63 -9.83
CA SER A 200 -1.91 15.49 -11.14
C SER A 200 -0.43 15.84 -10.99
N CYS A 201 0.44 14.84 -11.00
CA CYS A 201 1.86 15.08 -11.24
C CYS A 201 2.08 15.24 -12.75
N ARG A 202 2.27 16.49 -13.18
CA ARG A 202 2.87 16.81 -14.48
C ARG A 202 4.36 16.52 -14.38
N ILE A 203 4.83 15.55 -15.16
CA ILE A 203 6.25 15.42 -15.47
C ILE A 203 6.48 16.33 -16.67
N THR A 204 7.14 17.46 -16.45
CA THR A 204 7.78 18.28 -17.50
C THR A 204 9.20 17.81 -17.70
#